data_AF-A0A6G0XDC8-F1
#
_entry.id   AF-A0A6G0XDC8-F1
#
_cell.length_a   1.000
_cell.length_b   1.000
_cell.length_c   1.000
_cell.angle_alpha   90.00
_cell.angle_beta   90.00
_cell.angle_gamma   90.00
#
_symmetry.space_group_name_H-M   'P 1'
#
loop_
_entity.id
_entity.type
_entity.pdbx_description
1 polymer ?
#
loop_
_entity_poly.entity_id
_entity_poly.type
_entity_poly.pdbx_seq_one_letter_code
_entity_poly.pdbx_strand_id
1 'polypeptide(L)'
;MAQRIAHLLVAKTSVDFILNDQPPSPHPLPTWQVSPAAVQELIEMEFQTSQLNKPIVVQHRNKCNMDGCATAAVSKGRCVRHGGGTRCSIPGCTKRTKRFNRCYLHGGYVLCSTSGCTSKAKRYGRCWAHGGGVQCNTDGCSKLAAKGGLCWSHGGGHRCRAHGCERRAYKRQDFMCDEHAGSLS
;
A
#
# COMPACT_ATOMS: atom_id res chain seq x y z
N MET A 1 3.78 -72.29 20.95
CA MET A 1 4.76 -71.73 21.90
C MET A 1 4.83 -70.22 21.61
N ALA A 2 3.97 -69.41 22.26
CA ALA A 2 4.31 -68.63 23.46
C ALA A 2 5.45 -67.62 23.13
N GLN A 3 5.27 -66.29 23.12
CA GLN A 3 4.62 -65.45 24.11
C GLN A 3 4.14 -64.11 23.52
N ARG A 4 3.00 -63.66 24.07
CA ARG A 4 2.57 -62.26 24.10
C ARG A 4 3.52 -61.46 24.99
N ILE A 5 3.95 -60.28 24.56
CA ILE A 5 4.41 -59.23 25.48
C ILE A 5 3.59 -57.99 25.18
N ALA A 6 2.68 -57.70 26.11
CA ALA A 6 2.02 -56.43 26.24
C ALA A 6 3.01 -55.46 26.90
N HIS A 7 3.26 -54.31 26.28
CA HIS A 7 3.81 -53.15 26.99
C HIS A 7 3.02 -51.91 26.60
N LEU A 8 2.00 -51.66 27.42
CA LEU A 8 1.64 -50.37 28.02
C LEU A 8 1.78 -49.13 27.12
N LEU A 9 0.62 -48.67 26.64
CA LEU A 9 0.37 -47.29 26.22
C LEU A 9 0.56 -46.36 27.42
N VAL A 10 1.74 -45.75 27.55
CA VAL A 10 1.93 -44.62 28.47
C VAL A 10 1.61 -43.34 27.71
N ALA A 11 0.50 -42.71 28.09
CA ALA A 11 0.15 -41.37 27.65
C ALA A 11 1.26 -40.39 28.09
N LYS A 12 1.97 -39.82 27.12
CA LYS A 12 2.98 -38.79 27.38
C LYS A 12 2.27 -37.48 27.69
N THR A 13 2.13 -37.19 28.98
CA THR A 13 1.74 -35.88 29.51
C THR A 13 2.92 -34.92 29.36
N SER A 14 2.60 -33.66 29.08
CA SER A 14 3.46 -32.65 28.46
C SER A 14 4.48 -31.97 29.39
N VAL A 15 5.21 -32.72 30.22
CA VAL A 15 6.07 -32.09 31.25
C VAL A 15 7.56 -32.47 31.16
N ASP A 16 7.93 -33.49 30.39
CA ASP A 16 9.35 -33.88 30.17
C ASP A 16 10.16 -32.89 29.33
N PHE A 17 9.54 -31.83 28.81
CA PHE A 17 10.21 -30.83 27.96
C PHE A 17 10.82 -29.66 28.77
N ILE A 18 10.50 -29.53 30.07
CA ILE A 18 10.86 -28.34 30.87
C ILE A 18 12.18 -28.51 31.66
N LEU A 19 12.67 -29.73 31.88
CA LEU A 19 13.85 -29.99 32.73
C LEU A 19 15.10 -30.48 31.97
N ASN A 20 15.13 -30.38 30.64
CA ASN A 20 16.30 -30.78 29.87
C ASN A 20 17.04 -29.55 29.31
N ASP A 21 17.85 -28.91 30.16
CA ASP A 21 18.78 -27.82 29.80
C ASP A 21 20.07 -28.35 29.12
N GLN A 22 19.94 -29.28 28.17
CA GLN A 22 21.02 -29.57 27.24
C GLN A 22 20.68 -28.96 25.88
N PRO A 23 21.44 -27.94 25.42
CA PRO A 23 21.28 -27.43 24.07
C PRO A 23 21.48 -28.60 23.08
N PRO A 24 20.67 -28.71 22.02
CA PRO A 24 20.89 -29.72 21.01
C PRO A 24 22.32 -29.59 20.48
N SER A 25 23.04 -30.72 20.41
CA SER A 25 24.39 -30.73 19.88
C SER A 25 24.37 -30.09 18.49
N PRO A 26 25.38 -29.27 18.13
CA PRO A 26 25.42 -28.62 16.84
C PRO A 26 25.53 -29.70 15.77
N HIS A 27 24.41 -30.00 15.11
CA HIS A 27 24.42 -30.75 13.89
C HIS A 27 25.22 -29.92 12.87
N PRO A 28 26.21 -30.49 12.18
CA PRO A 28 26.92 -29.77 11.15
C PRO A 28 25.91 -29.30 10.11
N LEU A 29 25.79 -27.98 9.96
CA LEU A 29 25.05 -27.41 8.85
C LEU A 29 25.65 -27.99 7.56
N PRO A 30 24.82 -28.35 6.56
CA PRO A 30 25.36 -28.75 5.27
C PRO A 30 26.27 -27.63 4.78
N THR A 31 27.56 -27.95 4.60
CA THR A 31 28.52 -27.03 4.02
C THR A 31 28.10 -26.86 2.58
N TRP A 32 27.29 -25.84 2.31
CA TRP A 32 26.92 -25.47 0.95
C TRP A 32 28.17 -24.87 0.30
N GLN A 33 29.10 -25.75 -0.08
CA GLN A 33 30.29 -25.42 -0.84
C GLN A 33 29.85 -25.21 -2.28
N VAL A 34 29.33 -24.02 -2.57
CA VAL A 34 29.21 -23.57 -3.96
C VAL A 34 30.63 -23.24 -4.40
N SER A 35 31.14 -23.97 -5.39
CA SER A 35 32.45 -23.66 -5.94
C SER A 35 32.40 -22.26 -6.59
N PRO A 36 33.48 -21.48 -6.55
CA PRO A 36 33.55 -20.19 -7.25
C PRO A 36 33.18 -20.30 -8.73
N ALA A 37 33.49 -21.45 -9.35
CA ALA A 37 33.11 -21.77 -10.72
C ALA A 37 31.58 -21.93 -10.90
N ALA A 38 30.89 -22.62 -9.98
CA ALA A 38 29.44 -22.76 -10.02
C ALA A 38 28.72 -21.42 -9.75
N VAL A 39 29.28 -20.56 -8.88
CA VAL A 39 28.79 -19.18 -8.73
C VAL A 39 28.95 -18.41 -10.04
N GLN A 40 30.11 -18.55 -10.69
CA GLN A 40 30.38 -17.89 -11.96
C GLN A 40 29.45 -18.36 -13.09
N GLU A 41 29.14 -19.66 -13.16
CA GLU A 41 28.18 -20.20 -14.14
C GLU A 41 26.75 -19.70 -13.91
N LEU A 42 26.32 -19.58 -12.66
CA LEU A 42 25.01 -19.02 -12.33
C LEU A 42 24.94 -17.52 -12.67
N ILE A 43 26.01 -16.77 -12.39
CA ILE A 43 26.13 -15.36 -12.78
C ILE A 43 26.08 -15.22 -14.31
N GLU A 44 26.80 -16.06 -15.05
CA GLU A 44 26.81 -16.05 -16.52
C GLU A 44 25.43 -16.41 -17.10
N MET A 45 24.75 -17.40 -16.52
CA MET A 45 23.38 -17.76 -16.91
C MET A 45 22.38 -16.63 -16.62
N GLU A 46 22.50 -15.96 -15.48
CA GLU A 46 21.68 -14.80 -15.13
C GLU A 46 21.99 -13.61 -16.05
N PHE A 47 23.27 -13.40 -16.41
CA PHE A 47 23.70 -12.37 -17.34
C PHE A 47 23.14 -12.61 -18.76
N GLN A 48 23.12 -13.86 -19.24
CA GLN A 48 22.52 -14.21 -20.53
C GLN A 48 21.00 -14.04 -20.55
N THR A 49 20.30 -14.36 -19.46
CA THR A 49 18.84 -14.12 -19.36
C THR A 49 18.48 -12.64 -19.24
N SER A 50 19.38 -11.80 -18.71
CA SER A 50 19.20 -10.35 -18.63
C SER A 50 19.09 -9.66 -19.99
N GLN A 51 19.70 -10.25 -21.03
CA GLN A 51 19.62 -9.78 -22.43
C GLN A 51 18.26 -10.06 -23.09
N LEU A 52 17.40 -10.87 -22.47
CA LEU A 52 16.02 -11.11 -22.92
C LEU A 52 14.99 -10.17 -22.28
N ASN A 53 15.42 -9.26 -21.40
CA ASN A 53 14.59 -8.12 -21.03
C ASN A 53 14.46 -7.21 -22.24
N LYS A 54 13.39 -7.41 -23.02
CA LYS A 54 12.93 -6.45 -24.02
C LYS A 54 13.03 -5.06 -23.39
N PRO A 55 13.69 -4.08 -24.05
CA PRO A 55 13.74 -2.74 -23.51
C PRO A 55 12.32 -2.34 -23.15
N ILE A 56 12.12 -1.85 -21.93
CA ILE A 56 10.85 -1.22 -21.55
C ILE A 56 10.73 -0.04 -22.51
N VAL A 57 10.04 -0.25 -23.63
CA VAL A 57 9.74 0.81 -24.58
C VAL A 57 8.85 1.75 -23.80
N VAL A 58 9.44 2.83 -23.29
CA VAL A 58 8.71 3.93 -22.69
C VAL A 58 7.95 4.56 -23.84
N GLN A 59 6.76 4.03 -24.13
CA GLN A 59 5.87 4.58 -25.14
C GLN A 59 5.70 6.05 -24.80
N HIS A 60 6.21 6.91 -25.68
CA HIS A 60 6.08 8.34 -25.56
C HIS A 60 4.59 8.63 -25.39
N ARG A 61 4.18 9.16 -24.24
CA ARG A 61 2.75 9.36 -23.97
C ARG A 61 2.19 10.27 -25.06
N ASN A 62 1.37 9.70 -25.94
CA ASN A 62 0.76 10.43 -27.05
C ASN A 62 0.09 11.70 -26.51
N LYS A 63 0.30 12.84 -27.17
CA LYS A 63 -0.33 14.10 -26.79
C LYS A 63 -1.84 14.02 -27.02
N CYS A 64 -2.60 14.85 -26.33
CA CYS A 64 -4.03 14.99 -26.60
C CYS A 64 -4.24 15.58 -28.00
N ASN A 65 -5.08 14.94 -28.81
CA ASN A 65 -5.46 15.36 -30.15
C ASN A 65 -6.47 16.53 -30.17
N MET A 66 -6.52 17.32 -29.10
CA MET A 66 -7.32 18.55 -29.10
C MET A 66 -6.36 19.69 -29.36
N ASP A 67 -6.73 20.59 -30.26
CA ASP A 67 -5.90 21.72 -30.65
C ASP A 67 -5.52 22.56 -29.42
N GLY A 68 -4.23 22.94 -29.36
CA GLY A 68 -3.67 23.66 -28.22
C GLY A 68 -3.52 22.87 -26.92
N CYS A 69 -3.82 21.56 -26.90
CA CYS A 69 -3.73 20.77 -25.67
C CYS A 69 -2.39 20.05 -25.50
N ALA A 70 -1.51 20.58 -24.65
CA ALA A 70 -0.23 19.96 -24.33
C ALA A 70 -0.32 18.72 -23.41
N THR A 71 -1.50 18.42 -22.84
CA THR A 71 -1.63 17.31 -21.88
C THR A 71 -1.57 15.95 -22.56
N ALA A 72 -1.00 14.96 -21.89
CA ALA A 72 -0.95 13.58 -22.39
C ALA A 72 -2.35 12.97 -22.57
N ALA A 73 -2.53 12.24 -23.67
CA ALA A 73 -3.67 11.39 -23.91
C ALA A 73 -3.68 10.20 -22.94
N VAL A 74 -4.89 9.81 -22.54
CA VAL A 74 -5.14 8.66 -21.67
C VAL A 74 -5.72 7.51 -22.48
N SER A 75 -6.72 7.79 -23.31
CA SER A 75 -7.28 6.84 -24.27
C SER A 75 -7.97 7.61 -25.40
N LYS A 76 -8.21 6.95 -26.54
CA LYS A 76 -8.87 7.55 -27.72
C LYS A 76 -8.19 8.83 -28.21
N GLY A 77 -6.86 8.92 -28.06
CA GLY A 77 -6.07 10.12 -28.40
C GLY A 77 -6.38 11.36 -27.55
N ARG A 78 -7.12 11.25 -26.44
CA ARG A 78 -7.58 12.41 -25.66
C ARG A 78 -7.15 12.35 -24.21
N CYS A 79 -6.90 13.51 -23.59
CA CYS A 79 -6.59 13.62 -22.17
C CYS A 79 -7.83 13.49 -21.29
N VAL A 80 -7.64 13.47 -19.97
CA VAL A 80 -8.72 13.39 -18.97
C VAL A 80 -9.83 14.42 -19.22
N ARG A 81 -9.45 15.67 -19.46
CA ARG A 81 -10.36 16.81 -19.62
C ARG A 81 -11.13 16.73 -20.93
N HIS A 82 -10.50 16.22 -21.98
CA HIS A 82 -11.07 16.17 -23.32
C HIS A 82 -11.79 14.86 -23.63
N GLY A 83 -11.96 13.97 -22.65
CA GLY A 83 -12.76 12.75 -22.80
C GLY A 83 -11.99 11.44 -22.75
N GLY A 84 -10.67 11.48 -22.56
CA GLY A 84 -9.83 10.31 -22.33
C GLY A 84 -10.17 9.57 -21.04
N GLY A 85 -10.01 8.24 -21.05
CA GLY A 85 -10.45 7.31 -20.01
C GLY A 85 -11.93 6.91 -20.13
N THR A 86 -12.40 6.02 -19.26
CA THR A 86 -13.79 5.55 -19.24
C THR A 86 -14.71 6.47 -18.42
N ARG A 87 -16.00 6.51 -18.79
CA ARG A 87 -17.06 7.19 -18.03
C ARG A 87 -17.83 6.17 -17.20
N CYS A 88 -18.50 6.68 -16.17
CA CYS A 88 -19.41 5.89 -15.36
C CYS A 88 -20.48 5.25 -16.25
N SER A 89 -20.81 3.99 -15.99
CA SER A 89 -21.83 3.25 -16.73
C SER A 89 -23.28 3.66 -16.44
N ILE A 90 -23.50 4.55 -15.47
CA ILE A 90 -24.84 5.07 -15.17
C ILE A 90 -25.22 6.08 -16.26
N PRO A 91 -26.39 5.93 -16.91
CA PRO A 91 -26.88 6.85 -17.94
C PRO A 91 -26.82 8.31 -17.47
N GLY A 92 -26.35 9.21 -18.34
CA GLY A 92 -26.21 10.63 -18.03
C GLY A 92 -25.03 11.01 -17.13
N CYS A 93 -24.26 10.05 -16.59
CA CYS A 93 -23.13 10.37 -15.73
C CYS A 93 -21.83 10.62 -16.52
N THR A 94 -21.35 11.87 -16.49
CA THR A 94 -20.08 12.27 -17.14
C THR A 94 -18.84 12.04 -16.27
N LYS A 95 -19.00 11.58 -15.01
CA LYS A 95 -17.89 11.37 -14.09
C LYS A 95 -17.02 10.18 -14.54
N ARG A 96 -15.72 10.27 -14.27
CA ARG A 96 -14.76 9.21 -14.58
C ARG A 96 -14.98 7.99 -13.67
N THR A 97 -14.83 6.82 -14.26
CA THR A 97 -14.84 5.53 -13.55
C THR A 97 -13.66 5.40 -12.58
N LYS A 98 -13.90 4.74 -11.45
CA LYS A 98 -12.87 4.37 -10.48
C LYS A 98 -12.69 2.86 -10.40
N ARG A 99 -13.75 2.14 -10.06
CA ARG A 99 -13.83 0.67 -10.04
C ARG A 99 -15.15 0.24 -10.65
N PHE A 100 -15.23 -1.00 -11.13
CA PHE A 100 -16.46 -1.62 -11.62
C PHE A 100 -17.22 -0.80 -12.68
N ASN A 101 -16.50 -0.08 -13.56
CA ASN A 101 -17.09 0.82 -14.55
C ASN A 101 -18.01 1.93 -13.97
N ARG A 102 -17.90 2.24 -12.67
CA ARG A 102 -18.69 3.27 -12.01
C ARG A 102 -17.82 4.33 -11.36
N CYS A 103 -18.37 5.55 -11.23
CA CYS A 103 -17.73 6.63 -10.51
C CYS A 103 -17.88 6.44 -8.99
N TYR A 104 -17.18 7.25 -8.19
CA TYR A 104 -17.20 7.12 -6.73
C TYR A 104 -18.60 7.28 -6.11
N LEU A 105 -19.47 8.12 -6.70
CA LEU A 105 -20.85 8.30 -6.21
C LEU A 105 -21.77 7.15 -6.62
N HIS A 106 -21.46 6.49 -7.73
CA HIS A 106 -22.26 5.39 -8.26
C HIS A 106 -21.68 4.02 -7.90
N GLY A 107 -20.97 3.87 -6.78
CA GLY A 107 -20.47 2.55 -6.34
C GLY A 107 -19.11 2.14 -6.92
N GLY A 108 -18.35 3.07 -7.49
CA GLY A 108 -16.95 2.86 -7.91
C GLY A 108 -15.96 2.77 -6.73
N TYR A 109 -16.33 2.06 -5.67
CA TYR A 109 -15.54 1.84 -4.46
C TYR A 109 -15.78 0.42 -3.94
N VAL A 110 -14.92 -0.01 -3.02
CA VAL A 110 -15.12 -1.26 -2.27
C VAL A 110 -15.33 -0.91 -0.79
N LEU A 111 -16.09 -1.74 -0.09
CA LEU A 111 -16.29 -1.61 1.36
C LEU A 111 -15.09 -2.19 2.11
N CYS A 112 -15.00 -1.84 3.38
CA CYS A 112 -14.02 -2.42 4.28
C CYS A 112 -14.24 -3.94 4.38
N SER A 113 -13.16 -4.71 4.30
CA SER A 113 -13.19 -6.17 4.41
C SER A 113 -13.49 -6.67 5.83
N THR A 114 -13.59 -5.78 6.81
CA THR A 114 -13.92 -6.12 8.20
C THR A 114 -15.41 -6.43 8.30
N SER A 115 -15.76 -7.54 8.95
CA SER A 115 -17.15 -7.95 9.17
C SER A 115 -17.99 -6.82 9.77
N GLY A 116 -19.17 -6.60 9.21
CA GLY A 116 -20.11 -5.56 9.66
C GLY A 116 -19.71 -4.10 9.33
N CYS A 117 -18.53 -3.86 8.73
CA CYS A 117 -18.10 -2.50 8.44
C CYS A 117 -18.64 -1.99 7.11
N THR A 118 -19.50 -0.97 7.16
CA THR A 118 -20.08 -0.30 5.98
C THR A 118 -19.21 0.85 5.45
N SER A 119 -18.06 1.09 6.09
CA SER A 119 -17.14 2.16 5.67
C SER A 119 -16.46 1.82 4.35
N LYS A 120 -16.26 2.85 3.52
CA LYS A 120 -15.54 2.72 2.25
C LYS A 120 -14.06 2.45 2.51
N ALA A 121 -13.53 1.42 1.86
CA ALA A 121 -12.13 1.08 1.96
C ALA A 121 -11.24 2.11 1.27
N LYS A 122 -10.00 2.18 1.74
CA LYS A 122 -8.92 3.01 1.22
C LYS A 122 -7.86 2.09 0.62
N ARG A 123 -6.81 1.77 1.38
CA ARG A 123 -5.77 0.82 0.97
C ARG A 123 -6.04 -0.56 1.54
N TYR A 124 -5.51 -1.59 0.89
CA TYR A 124 -5.57 -2.98 1.34
C TYR A 124 -6.99 -3.52 1.61
N GLY A 125 -8.02 -2.94 0.97
CA GLY A 125 -9.41 -3.32 1.20
C GLY A 125 -9.98 -2.92 2.57
N ARG A 126 -9.28 -2.09 3.36
CA ARG A 126 -9.72 -1.67 4.70
C ARG A 126 -10.00 -0.18 4.78
N CYS A 127 -10.87 0.25 5.69
CA CYS A 127 -11.18 1.67 5.93
C CYS A 127 -10.11 2.32 6.82
N TRP A 128 -10.24 3.63 7.10
CA TRP A 128 -9.28 4.36 7.94
C TRP A 128 -9.12 3.74 9.34
N ALA A 129 -10.24 3.35 9.97
CA ALA A 129 -10.27 2.75 11.31
C ALA A 129 -9.72 1.33 11.35
N HIS A 130 -9.83 0.57 10.25
CA HIS A 130 -9.41 -0.83 10.19
C HIS A 130 -8.07 -1.01 9.48
N GLY A 131 -7.20 0.00 9.42
CA GLY A 131 -5.84 -0.14 8.89
C GLY A 131 -5.66 0.16 7.39
N GLY A 132 -6.65 0.79 6.76
CA GLY A 132 -6.51 1.34 5.41
C GLY A 132 -5.81 2.70 5.34
N GLY A 133 -5.51 3.30 6.51
CA GLY A 133 -4.74 4.53 6.64
C GLY A 133 -3.23 4.33 6.38
N VAL A 134 -2.48 5.42 6.38
CA VAL A 134 -1.01 5.39 6.41
C VAL A 134 -0.60 5.82 7.81
N GLN A 135 0.35 5.13 8.43
CA GLN A 135 0.95 5.63 9.68
C GLN A 135 1.83 6.84 9.41
N CYS A 136 2.00 7.67 10.44
CA CYS A 136 2.92 8.80 10.38
C CYS A 136 4.35 8.30 10.21
N ASN A 137 5.11 8.91 9.30
CA ASN A 137 6.51 8.56 9.03
C ASN A 137 7.49 9.05 10.11
N THR A 138 6.98 9.56 11.23
CA THR A 138 7.82 10.00 12.34
C THR A 138 8.04 8.81 13.25
N ASP A 139 9.29 8.59 13.64
CA ASP A 139 9.66 7.48 14.50
C ASP A 139 8.84 7.45 15.79
N GLY A 140 8.39 6.26 16.19
CA GLY A 140 7.52 6.05 17.35
C GLY A 140 6.08 6.61 17.23
N CYS A 141 5.66 7.17 16.10
CA CYS A 141 4.33 7.77 15.97
C CYS A 141 3.27 6.77 15.48
N SER A 142 2.32 6.40 16.34
CA SER A 142 1.18 5.54 16.00
C SER A 142 0.01 6.26 15.30
N LYS A 143 0.08 7.60 15.17
CA LYS A 143 -0.98 8.39 14.54
C LYS A 143 -1.03 8.16 13.04
N LEU A 144 -2.20 8.35 12.46
CA LEU A 144 -2.39 8.23 11.02
C LEU A 144 -2.00 9.53 10.30
N ALA A 145 -1.28 9.37 9.18
CA ALA A 145 -0.86 10.45 8.32
C ALA A 145 -2.06 11.08 7.61
N ALA A 146 -2.09 12.40 7.58
CA ALA A 146 -3.09 13.18 6.86
C ALA A 146 -2.63 13.46 5.42
N LYS A 147 -1.44 14.05 5.25
CA LYS A 147 -0.83 14.37 3.95
C LYS A 147 0.69 14.24 4.06
N GLY A 148 1.35 13.88 2.95
CA GLY A 148 2.82 13.83 2.89
C GLY A 148 3.44 12.77 3.80
N GLY A 149 2.69 11.75 4.22
CA GLY A 149 3.18 10.72 5.15
C GLY A 149 3.23 11.17 6.61
N LEU A 150 2.79 12.39 6.95
CA LEU A 150 2.85 12.92 8.31
C LEU A 150 1.45 13.10 8.91
N CYS A 151 1.33 12.93 10.22
CA CYS A 151 0.10 13.22 10.96
C CYS A 151 -0.05 14.72 11.21
N TRP A 152 -1.21 15.17 11.70
CA TRP A 152 -1.46 16.60 11.96
C TRP A 152 -0.45 17.25 12.92
N SER A 153 0.03 16.53 13.94
CA SER A 153 1.04 17.08 14.86
C SER A 153 2.41 17.20 14.20
N HIS A 154 2.75 16.34 13.25
CA HIS A 154 4.06 16.30 12.58
C HIS A 154 4.06 16.94 11.19
N GLY A 155 3.11 17.84 10.89
CA GLY A 155 3.14 18.62 9.63
C GLY A 155 2.29 18.06 8.49
N GLY A 156 1.42 17.10 8.74
CA GLY A 156 0.47 16.55 7.76
C GLY A 156 -0.68 17.48 7.34
N GLY A 157 -0.70 18.72 7.83
CA GLY A 157 -1.75 19.70 7.60
C GLY A 157 -1.20 21.11 7.65
N HIS A 158 -2.00 22.09 7.22
CA HIS A 158 -1.58 23.50 7.24
C HIS A 158 -1.79 24.12 8.62
N ARG A 159 -0.82 24.93 9.04
CA ARG A 159 -0.88 25.79 10.22
C ARG A 159 -1.41 27.17 9.82
N CYS A 160 -2.00 27.87 10.77
CA CYS A 160 -2.45 29.23 10.55
C CYS A 160 -1.29 30.14 10.15
N ARG A 161 -1.54 31.03 9.18
CA ARG A 161 -0.56 32.00 8.69
C ARG A 161 -0.32 33.16 9.66
N ALA A 162 -1.24 33.41 10.59
CA ALA A 162 -1.08 34.44 11.60
C ALA A 162 0.17 34.16 12.46
N HIS A 163 0.93 35.22 12.72
CA HIS A 163 2.19 35.12 13.45
C HIS A 163 1.98 34.48 14.83
N GLY A 164 2.78 33.45 15.14
CA GLY A 164 2.69 32.71 16.41
C GLY A 164 1.48 31.78 16.55
N CYS A 165 0.66 31.57 15.51
CA CYS A 165 -0.52 30.73 15.59
C CYS A 165 -0.29 29.30 15.07
N GLU A 166 -0.31 28.31 15.95
CA GLU A 166 -0.15 26.90 15.56
C GLU A 166 -1.48 26.16 15.28
N ARG A 167 -2.60 26.89 15.29
CA ARG A 167 -3.92 26.30 15.04
C ARG A 167 -4.02 25.78 13.62
N ARG A 168 -4.92 24.81 13.45
CA ARG A 168 -5.19 24.21 12.15
C ARG A 168 -5.79 25.25 11.23
N ALA A 169 -5.38 25.20 9.97
CA ALA A 169 -5.93 26.07 8.95
C ALA A 169 -6.25 25.29 7.68
N TYR A 170 -7.15 25.83 6.90
CA TYR A 170 -7.64 25.21 5.67
C TYR A 170 -7.46 26.14 4.48
N LYS A 171 -7.22 25.56 3.31
CA LYS A 171 -7.07 26.34 2.06
C LYS A 171 -8.29 27.22 1.76
N ARG A 172 -9.50 26.78 2.17
CA ARG A 172 -10.75 27.55 2.00
C ARG A 172 -10.76 28.88 2.77
N GLN A 173 -9.92 29.02 3.79
CA GLN A 173 -9.78 30.20 4.64
C GLN A 173 -8.41 30.86 4.41
N ASP A 174 -7.84 30.74 3.21
CA ASP A 174 -6.49 31.23 2.86
C ASP A 174 -5.40 30.84 3.88
N PHE A 175 -5.47 29.62 4.41
CA PHE A 175 -4.56 29.14 5.46
C PHE A 175 -4.59 29.96 6.76
N MET A 176 -5.71 30.61 7.05
CA MET A 176 -6.06 31.14 8.37
C MET A 176 -6.91 30.12 9.14
N CYS A 177 -6.82 30.15 10.47
CA CYS A 177 -7.74 29.41 11.35
C CYS A 177 -9.04 30.21 11.54
N ASP A 178 -10.10 29.58 12.05
CA ASP A 178 -11.43 30.19 12.14
C ASP A 178 -11.45 31.55 12.86
N GLU A 179 -10.65 31.75 13.92
CA GLU A 179 -10.59 33.06 14.60
C GLU A 179 -9.88 34.15 13.78
N HIS A 180 -8.82 33.82 13.05
CA HIS A 180 -8.05 34.80 12.27
C HIS A 180 -8.63 35.02 10.87
N ALA A 181 -9.42 34.07 10.36
CA ALA A 181 -10.11 34.19 9.09
C ALA A 181 -11.19 35.29 9.13
N GLY A 182 -11.74 35.59 10.30
CA GLY A 182 -12.71 36.69 10.50
C GLY A 182 -12.08 38.08 10.66
N SER A 183 -10.77 38.17 10.91
CA SER A 183 -10.07 39.45 11.14
C SER A 183 -9.66 40.18 9.85
N LEU A 184 -9.97 39.61 8.68
CA LEU A 184 -9.68 40.20 7.35
C LEU A 184 -10.92 40.89 6.74
N SER A 185 -11.87 41.32 7.59
CA SER A 185 -13.09 42.03 7.17
C SER A 185 -12.89 43.54 7.17
#